data_AF-A0A2M8P0Z6-F1
#
_entry.id   AF-A0A2M8P0Z6-F1
#
_cell.length_a   1.000
_cell.length_b   1.000
_cell.length_c   1.000
_cell.angle_alpha   90.00
_cell.angle_beta   90.00
_cell.angle_gamma   90.00
#
_symmetry.space_group_name_H-M   'P 1'
#
loop_
_entity.id
_entity.type
_entity.pdbx_description
1 polymer ?
#
loop_
_entity_poly.entity_id
_entity_poly.type
_entity_poly.pdbx_seq_one_letter_code
_entity_poly.pdbx_strand_id
1 'polypeptide(L)'
;MIGAWRLLRLSLIGLIAGGTALSVALALGAADPPRHSALYGTLEALEGTLELPTPPFTLIAHGAWRESASPLDSWHLLFTDGEGAIRLRLSLHGDGSFSLAPIQADAHGFIHLRRPPETNEIWLYVTESEAILRLNREIAWQGALPHASEVRIESANALRSASIRLYTP
;
A
#
# COMPACT_ATOMS: atom_id res chain seq x y z
N MET A 1 -19.81 -4.46 -55.73
CA MET A 1 -18.58 -4.28 -54.92
C MET A 1 -18.47 -2.94 -54.17
N ILE A 2 -19.57 -2.19 -53.95
CA ILE A 2 -19.51 -0.86 -53.30
C ILE A 2 -19.64 -0.93 -51.77
N GLY A 3 -20.19 -2.03 -51.22
CA GLY A 3 -20.47 -2.18 -49.79
C GLY A 3 -19.22 -2.37 -48.91
N ALA A 4 -18.24 -3.15 -49.37
CA ALA A 4 -17.03 -3.48 -48.58
C ALA A 4 -16.18 -2.24 -48.28
N TRP A 5 -16.01 -1.34 -49.25
CA TRP A 5 -15.24 -0.11 -49.08
C TRP A 5 -15.91 0.89 -48.12
N ARG A 6 -17.25 0.94 -48.11
CA ARG A 6 -18.01 1.77 -47.17
C ARG A 6 -17.91 1.25 -45.75
N LEU A 7 -18.01 -0.07 -45.56
CA LEU A 7 -17.83 -0.71 -44.25
C LEU A 7 -16.42 -0.49 -43.69
N LEU A 8 -15.39 -0.70 -44.52
CA LEU A 8 -14.00 -0.45 -44.12
C LEU A 8 -13.78 0.99 -43.66
N ARG A 9 -14.35 1.96 -44.38
CA ARG A 9 -14.23 3.38 -44.06
C ARG A 9 -14.93 3.73 -42.74
N LEU A 10 -16.12 3.17 -42.49
CA LEU A 10 -16.84 3.36 -41.23
C LEU A 10 -16.08 2.74 -40.05
N SER A 11 -15.51 1.55 -40.22
CA SER A 11 -14.67 0.91 -39.21
C SER A 11 -13.43 1.75 -38.89
N LEU A 12 -12.77 2.32 -39.91
CA LEU A 12 -11.59 3.16 -39.71
C LEU A 12 -11.95 4.46 -38.95
N ILE A 13 -13.07 5.09 -39.30
CA ILE A 13 -13.56 6.29 -38.60
C ILE A 13 -13.89 5.97 -37.14
N GLY A 14 -14.58 4.86 -36.88
CA GLY A 14 -14.90 4.43 -35.53
C GLY A 14 -13.65 4.14 -34.69
N LEU A 15 -12.63 3.53 -35.29
CA LEU A 15 -11.38 3.23 -34.61
C LEU A 15 -10.58 4.50 -34.28
N ILE A 16 -10.54 5.47 -35.19
CA ILE A 16 -9.90 6.76 -34.94
C ILE A 16 -10.65 7.52 -33.84
N ALA A 17 -11.98 7.61 -33.92
CA ALA A 17 -12.80 8.31 -32.94
C ALA A 17 -12.72 7.67 -31.54
N GLY A 18 -12.71 6.34 -31.47
CA GLY A 18 -12.51 5.60 -30.21
C GLY A 18 -11.12 5.83 -29.64
N GLY A 19 -10.09 5.81 -30.49
CA GLY A 19 -8.71 6.10 -30.10
C GLY A 19 -8.54 7.51 -29.54
N THR A 20 -9.07 8.54 -30.23
CA THR A 20 -9.02 9.92 -29.73
C THR A 20 -9.83 10.12 -28.47
N ALA A 21 -11.02 9.53 -28.35
CA ALA A 21 -11.81 9.61 -27.11
C ALA A 21 -11.06 8.98 -25.93
N LEU A 22 -10.41 7.84 -26.13
CA LEU A 22 -9.57 7.21 -25.12
C LEU A 22 -8.36 8.08 -24.76
N SER A 23 -7.63 8.62 -25.74
CA SER A 23 -6.51 9.51 -25.48
C SER A 23 -6.93 10.78 -24.72
N VAL A 24 -8.08 11.36 -25.06
CA VAL A 24 -8.65 12.51 -24.35
C VAL A 24 -9.05 12.13 -22.93
N ALA A 25 -9.70 10.98 -22.73
CA ALA A 25 -10.04 10.49 -21.39
C ALA A 25 -8.78 10.29 -20.54
N LEU A 26 -7.73 9.66 -21.09
CA LEU A 26 -6.45 9.48 -20.41
C LEU A 26 -5.77 10.83 -20.10
N ALA A 27 -5.79 11.78 -21.04
CA ALA A 27 -5.21 13.13 -20.83
C ALA A 27 -5.99 13.98 -19.83
N LEU A 28 -7.31 13.77 -19.72
CA LEU A 28 -8.18 14.39 -18.72
C LEU A 28 -8.13 13.66 -17.36
N GLY A 29 -7.24 12.68 -17.20
CA GLY A 29 -7.01 12.04 -15.92
C GLY A 29 -7.90 10.83 -15.62
N ALA A 30 -8.58 10.25 -16.63
CA ALA A 30 -9.28 8.96 -16.44
C ALA A 30 -8.32 7.81 -16.08
N ALA A 31 -7.01 8.00 -16.26
CA ALA A 31 -5.96 7.14 -15.75
C ALA A 31 -4.94 7.89 -14.87
N ASP A 32 -5.29 9.05 -14.33
CA ASP A 32 -4.45 9.68 -13.31
C ASP A 32 -4.46 8.73 -12.10
N PRO A 33 -3.32 8.10 -11.74
CA PRO A 33 -3.26 7.39 -10.48
C PRO A 33 -3.58 8.39 -9.36
N PRO A 34 -4.17 7.96 -8.23
CA PRO A 34 -4.43 8.86 -7.11
C PRO A 34 -3.14 9.62 -6.81
N ARG A 35 -3.14 10.92 -7.12
CA ARG A 35 -1.96 11.76 -6.95
C ARG A 35 -1.73 11.83 -5.46
N HIS A 36 -0.68 11.15 -4.99
CA HIS A 36 -0.22 11.33 -3.63
C HIS A 36 0.03 12.82 -3.44
N SER A 37 -0.49 13.25 -2.33
CA SER A 37 -0.74 14.62 -1.95
C SER A 37 0.41 15.15 -1.10
N ALA A 38 0.18 16.20 -0.29
CA ALA A 38 1.24 16.76 0.53
C ALA A 38 1.84 15.69 1.47
N LEU A 39 3.17 15.62 1.51
CA LEU A 39 3.91 14.79 2.47
C LEU A 39 3.69 15.39 3.87
N TYR A 40 3.03 14.63 4.74
CA TYR A 40 2.73 15.03 6.11
C TYR A 40 3.91 14.74 7.05
N GLY A 41 4.59 13.62 6.86
CA GLY A 41 5.71 13.24 7.72
C GLY A 41 6.50 12.04 7.22
N THR A 42 7.73 11.93 7.72
CA THR A 42 8.66 10.83 7.42
C THR A 42 9.35 10.35 8.68
N LEU A 43 9.46 9.03 8.82
CA LEU A 43 10.28 8.37 9.83
C LEU A 43 11.35 7.55 9.11
N GLU A 44 12.63 7.79 9.36
CA GLU A 44 13.76 7.05 8.78
C GLU A 44 14.61 6.41 9.90
N ALA A 45 13.95 5.60 10.74
CA ALA A 45 14.59 4.94 11.87
C ALA A 45 13.87 3.64 12.23
N LEU A 46 14.60 2.73 12.88
CA LEU A 46 14.05 1.50 13.47
C LEU A 46 13.32 1.77 14.79
N GLU A 47 13.57 2.94 15.39
CA GLU A 47 12.98 3.39 16.64
C GLU A 47 12.46 4.81 16.44
N GLY A 48 11.19 5.02 16.73
CA GLY A 48 10.51 6.30 16.60
C GLY A 48 9.05 6.13 16.26
N THR A 49 8.25 7.15 16.58
CA THR A 49 6.81 7.16 16.37
C THR A 49 6.43 8.31 15.46
N LEU A 50 5.45 8.09 14.60
CA LEU A 50 4.87 9.10 13.72
C LEU A 50 3.37 9.22 14.02
N GLU A 51 2.90 10.44 14.23
CA GLU A 51 1.47 10.71 14.41
C GLU A 51 0.71 10.47 13.10
N LEU A 52 -0.46 9.83 13.21
CA LEU A 52 -1.35 9.60 12.10
C LEU A 52 -2.26 10.82 11.91
N PRO A 53 -2.37 11.37 10.69
CA PRO A 53 -3.34 12.42 10.40
C PRO A 53 -4.76 11.85 10.49
N THR A 54 -5.74 12.75 10.64
CA THR A 54 -7.15 12.38 10.48
C THR A 54 -7.37 11.82 9.06
N PRO A 55 -8.10 10.70 8.88
CA PRO A 55 -8.47 10.21 7.56
C PRO A 55 -9.15 11.30 6.71
N PRO A 56 -8.99 11.28 5.38
CA PRO A 56 -8.24 10.30 4.59
C PRO A 56 -6.71 10.51 4.57
N PHE A 57 -5.94 9.43 4.47
CA PHE A 57 -4.49 9.47 4.28
C PHE A 57 -3.94 8.21 3.62
N THR A 58 -2.70 8.27 3.15
CA THR A 58 -1.94 7.10 2.70
C THR A 58 -0.64 6.99 3.48
N LEU A 59 -0.41 5.79 4.05
CA LEU A 59 0.86 5.40 4.65
C LEU A 59 1.61 4.49 3.70
N ILE A 60 2.89 4.79 3.47
CA ILE A 60 3.81 3.91 2.75
C ILE A 60 4.97 3.59 3.68
N ALA A 61 5.25 2.31 3.90
CA ALA A 61 6.40 1.88 4.67
C ALA A 61 7.27 0.91 3.90
N HIS A 62 8.58 1.04 4.08
CA HIS A 62 9.58 0.15 3.51
C HIS A 62 10.39 -0.49 4.62
N GLY A 63 10.60 -1.80 4.54
CA GLY A 63 11.49 -2.53 5.44
C GLY A 63 12.50 -3.33 4.64
N ALA A 64 13.78 -2.99 4.74
CA ALA A 64 14.87 -3.75 4.14
C ALA A 64 15.49 -4.68 5.19
N TRP A 65 15.41 -5.98 4.94
CA TRP A 65 16.01 -6.99 5.83
C TRP A 65 17.53 -6.86 5.87
N ARG A 66 18.12 -7.31 6.98
CA ARG A 66 19.56 -7.61 7.01
C ARG A 66 19.84 -8.85 6.17
N GLU A 67 21.04 -8.93 5.61
CA GLU A 67 21.50 -10.14 4.91
C GLU A 67 21.57 -11.36 5.82
N SER A 68 21.81 -11.14 7.12
CA SER A 68 21.87 -12.17 8.14
C SER A 68 20.51 -12.53 8.76
N ALA A 69 19.40 -11.97 8.26
CA ALA A 69 18.09 -12.19 8.87
C ALA A 69 17.64 -13.65 8.67
N SER A 70 17.20 -14.26 9.77
CA SER A 70 16.68 -15.62 9.85
C SER A 70 15.21 -15.68 9.39
N PRO A 71 14.71 -16.84 8.91
CA PRO A 71 13.28 -17.06 8.71
C PRO A 71 12.42 -16.82 9.96
N LEU A 72 13.01 -16.92 11.16
CA LEU A 72 12.34 -16.68 12.44
C LEU A 72 12.31 -15.19 12.83
N ASP A 73 13.07 -14.35 12.15
CA ASP A 73 13.07 -12.92 12.42
C ASP A 73 11.79 -12.27 11.90
N SER A 74 11.35 -11.23 12.60
CA SER A 74 10.22 -10.43 12.17
C SER A 74 10.44 -8.96 12.43
N TRP A 75 9.70 -8.15 11.67
CA TRP A 75 9.50 -6.75 11.98
C TRP A 75 8.03 -6.39 11.88
N HIS A 76 7.68 -5.30 12.54
CA HIS A 76 6.30 -4.96 12.81
C HIS A 76 6.03 -3.50 12.48
N LEU A 77 4.84 -3.23 11.93
CA LEU A 77 4.20 -1.93 12.03
C LEU A 77 3.17 -2.00 13.14
N LEU A 78 3.38 -1.17 14.15
CA LEU A 78 2.50 -1.05 15.31
C LEU A 78 1.70 0.23 15.17
N PHE A 79 0.38 0.09 15.20
CA PHE A 79 -0.56 1.19 15.27
C PHE A 79 -1.09 1.28 16.70
N THR A 80 -0.80 2.39 17.36
CA THR A 80 -1.15 2.61 18.77
C THR A 80 -2.13 3.76 18.91
N ASP A 81 -2.88 3.77 20.00
CA ASP A 81 -3.59 4.96 20.45
C ASP A 81 -2.66 5.90 21.24
N GLY A 82 -3.16 7.07 21.63
CA GLY A 82 -2.41 8.07 22.40
C GLY A 82 -2.05 7.63 23.82
N GLU A 83 -2.50 6.45 24.27
CA GLU A 83 -2.12 5.83 25.55
C GLU A 83 -1.07 4.71 25.35
N GLY A 84 -0.69 4.42 24.10
CA GLY A 84 0.30 3.41 23.73
C GLY A 84 -0.26 1.98 23.58
N ALA A 85 -1.58 1.78 23.67
CA ALA A 85 -2.17 0.46 23.47
C ALA A 85 -2.15 0.10 21.98
N ILE A 86 -1.76 -1.15 21.66
CA ILE A 86 -1.70 -1.64 20.28
C ILE A 86 -3.11 -1.91 19.78
N ARG A 87 -3.50 -1.22 18.71
CA ARG A 87 -4.82 -1.31 18.06
C ARG A 87 -4.78 -2.15 16.80
N LEU A 88 -3.67 -2.08 16.07
CA LEU A 88 -3.37 -2.96 14.95
C LEU A 88 -1.86 -3.25 14.94
N ARG A 89 -1.50 -4.50 14.68
CA ARG A 89 -0.12 -4.93 14.46
C ARG A 89 -0.05 -5.72 13.18
N LEU A 90 0.72 -5.22 12.24
CA LEU A 90 1.14 -5.96 11.06
C LEU A 90 2.54 -6.52 11.31
N SER A 91 2.70 -7.83 11.21
CA SER A 91 4.00 -8.50 11.33
C SER A 91 4.40 -9.10 10.00
N LEU A 92 5.62 -8.83 9.55
CA LEU A 92 6.23 -9.51 8.41
C LEU A 92 7.33 -10.42 8.94
N HIS A 93 7.32 -11.68 8.49
CA HIS A 93 8.22 -12.73 8.94
C HIS A 93 9.24 -13.09 7.85
N GLY A 94 10.45 -13.45 8.26
CA GLY A 94 11.55 -13.77 7.34
C GLY A 94 11.30 -15.00 6.45
N ASP A 95 10.37 -15.87 6.84
CA ASP A 95 9.93 -17.02 6.04
C ASP A 95 9.03 -16.64 4.84
N GLY A 96 8.64 -15.36 4.74
CA GLY A 96 7.74 -14.84 3.71
C GLY A 96 6.26 -14.95 4.09
N SER A 97 5.93 -15.05 5.38
CA SER A 97 4.57 -14.94 5.89
C SER A 97 4.31 -13.57 6.53
N PHE A 98 3.02 -13.24 6.72
CA PHE A 98 2.62 -12.10 7.54
C PHE A 98 1.46 -12.46 8.47
N SER A 99 1.24 -11.62 9.46
CA SER A 99 0.07 -11.68 10.32
C SER A 99 -0.47 -10.29 10.64
N LEU A 100 -1.78 -10.22 10.83
CA LEU A 100 -2.48 -9.04 11.33
C LEU A 100 -3.13 -9.38 12.67
N ALA A 101 -2.80 -8.60 13.69
CA ALA A 101 -3.38 -8.72 15.03
C ALA A 101 -4.09 -7.41 15.43
N PRO A 102 -5.28 -7.46 16.03
CA PRO A 102 -6.10 -8.67 16.27
C PRO A 102 -6.57 -9.31 14.96
N ILE A 103 -7.00 -10.58 15.02
CA ILE A 103 -7.47 -11.34 13.85
C ILE A 103 -8.51 -10.52 13.10
N GLN A 104 -8.25 -10.26 11.82
CA GLN A 104 -9.16 -9.55 10.92
C GLN A 104 -9.89 -10.57 10.04
N ALA A 105 -11.22 -10.42 9.92
CA ALA A 105 -12.06 -11.35 9.15
C ALA A 105 -11.65 -11.42 7.66
N ASP A 106 -11.19 -10.29 7.11
CA ASP A 106 -10.87 -10.12 5.68
C ASP A 106 -9.36 -10.09 5.41
N ALA A 107 -8.55 -10.75 6.24
CA ALA A 107 -7.12 -10.91 5.97
C ALA A 107 -6.87 -12.04 4.94
N HIS A 108 -6.20 -11.72 3.84
CA HIS A 108 -5.83 -12.68 2.80
C HIS A 108 -4.59 -13.47 3.22
N GLY A 109 -4.70 -14.78 3.38
CA GLY A 109 -3.58 -15.62 3.85
C GLY A 109 -2.43 -15.84 2.85
N PHE A 110 -2.61 -15.54 1.56
CA PHE A 110 -1.62 -15.79 0.51
C PHE A 110 -1.18 -14.50 -0.17
N ILE A 111 0.05 -14.08 0.10
CA ILE A 111 0.68 -12.88 -0.45
C ILE A 111 2.15 -13.18 -0.76
N HIS A 112 2.66 -12.65 -1.87
CA HIS A 112 4.06 -12.81 -2.23
C HIS A 112 4.92 -11.80 -1.46
N LEU A 113 5.28 -12.17 -0.24
CA LEU A 113 6.29 -11.45 0.52
C LEU A 113 7.68 -11.85 0.06
N ARG A 114 8.53 -10.82 -0.03
CA ARG A 114 9.92 -11.00 -0.37
C ARG A 114 10.68 -11.45 0.86
N ARG A 115 11.54 -12.46 0.70
CA ARG A 115 12.36 -13.00 1.78
C ARG A 115 13.65 -12.18 1.93
N PRO A 116 14.30 -12.19 3.12
CA PRO A 116 15.62 -11.58 3.27
C PRO A 116 16.59 -11.99 2.14
N PRO A 117 17.39 -11.05 1.60
CA PRO A 117 17.58 -9.65 2.04
C PRO A 117 16.64 -8.62 1.37
N GLU A 118 15.62 -9.06 0.64
CA GLU A 118 14.84 -8.19 -0.25
C GLU A 118 13.88 -7.24 0.49
N THR A 119 13.79 -5.99 0.05
CA THR A 119 12.90 -4.99 0.67
C THR A 119 11.42 -5.30 0.40
N ASN A 120 10.60 -5.30 1.46
CA ASN A 120 9.15 -5.31 1.32
C ASN A 120 8.57 -3.90 1.39
N GLU A 121 7.48 -3.70 0.67
CA GLU A 121 6.75 -2.44 0.61
C GLU A 121 5.33 -2.64 1.16
N ILE A 122 4.91 -1.75 2.04
CA ILE A 122 3.60 -1.75 2.69
C ILE A 122 2.88 -0.48 2.32
N TRP A 123 1.64 -0.61 1.87
CA TRP A 123 0.75 0.51 1.61
C TRP A 123 -0.50 0.34 2.47
N LEU A 124 -0.87 1.39 3.19
CA LEU A 124 -2.14 1.46 3.89
C LEU A 124 -2.86 2.72 3.40
N TYR A 125 -3.91 2.51 2.61
CA TYR A 125 -4.79 3.57 2.16
C TYR A 125 -5.94 3.67 3.14
N VAL A 126 -6.21 4.86 3.66
CA VAL A 126 -7.26 5.10 4.65
C VAL A 126 -8.18 6.18 4.13
N THR A 127 -9.47 5.86 4.11
CA THR A 127 -10.58 6.76 3.82
C THR A 127 -11.36 7.04 5.10
N GLU A 128 -12.43 7.81 5.02
CA GLU A 128 -13.29 8.10 6.19
C GLU A 128 -13.97 6.84 6.76
N SER A 129 -14.18 5.80 5.96
CA SER A 129 -14.93 4.60 6.35
C SER A 129 -14.16 3.29 6.22
N GLU A 130 -13.08 3.28 5.45
CA GLU A 130 -12.40 2.06 5.04
C GLU A 130 -10.90 2.25 4.93
N ALA A 131 -10.16 1.19 5.27
CA ALA A 131 -8.74 1.05 5.08
C ALA A 131 -8.44 -0.18 4.22
N ILE A 132 -7.47 -0.02 3.32
CA ILE A 132 -6.97 -1.08 2.42
C ILE A 132 -5.48 -1.22 2.65
N LEU A 133 -5.07 -2.39 3.13
CA LEU A 133 -3.67 -2.76 3.26
C LEU A 133 -3.22 -3.53 2.03
N ARG A 134 -2.10 -3.12 1.45
CA ARG A 134 -1.39 -3.85 0.41
C ARG A 134 0.03 -4.14 0.83
N LEU A 135 0.49 -5.34 0.53
CA LEU A 135 1.88 -5.78 0.71
C LEU A 135 2.43 -6.09 -0.68
N ASN A 136 3.54 -5.46 -1.06
CA ASN A 136 4.14 -5.58 -2.40
C ASN A 136 3.13 -5.41 -3.55
N ARG A 137 2.17 -4.50 -3.37
CA ARG A 137 1.05 -4.20 -4.30
C ARG A 137 -0.05 -5.26 -4.39
N GLU A 138 -0.02 -6.30 -3.56
CA GLU A 138 -1.12 -7.26 -3.43
C GLU A 138 -2.02 -6.86 -2.25
N ILE A 139 -3.34 -7.00 -2.38
CA ILE A 139 -4.29 -6.67 -1.31
C ILE A 139 -4.17 -7.72 -0.21
N ALA A 140 -3.86 -7.26 1.00
CA ALA A 140 -3.64 -8.09 2.17
C ALA A 140 -4.81 -8.11 3.13
N TRP A 141 -5.49 -6.97 3.24
CA TRP A 141 -6.64 -6.80 4.12
C TRP A 141 -7.41 -5.55 3.70
N GLN A 142 -8.73 -5.59 3.94
CA GLN A 142 -9.64 -4.48 3.76
C GLN A 142 -10.60 -4.44 4.95
N GLY A 143 -10.87 -3.27 5.51
CA GLY A 143 -11.77 -3.12 6.65
C GLY A 143 -11.68 -1.75 7.30
N ALA A 144 -12.32 -1.54 8.45
CA ALA A 144 -12.19 -0.29 9.18
C ALA A 144 -10.82 -0.21 9.88
N LEU A 145 -10.13 0.94 9.78
CA LEU A 145 -8.92 1.15 10.58
C LEU A 145 -9.30 1.19 12.07
N PRO A 146 -8.71 0.35 12.94
CA PRO A 146 -8.90 0.47 14.37
C PRO A 146 -8.47 1.86 14.85
N HIS A 147 -9.12 2.39 15.90
CA HIS A 147 -8.84 3.73 16.45
C HIS A 147 -7.39 3.89 16.92
N ALA A 148 -6.49 4.25 15.99
CA ALA A 148 -5.07 4.50 16.22
C ALA A 148 -4.74 5.95 15.88
N SER A 149 -3.86 6.56 16.66
CA SER A 149 -3.35 7.92 16.48
C SER A 149 -1.88 7.96 16.11
N GLU A 150 -1.17 6.84 16.22
CA GLU A 150 0.26 6.76 16.04
C GLU A 150 0.65 5.48 15.29
N VAL A 151 1.78 5.55 14.58
CA VAL A 151 2.41 4.40 13.95
C VAL A 151 3.91 4.38 14.23
N ARG A 152 4.45 3.18 14.47
CA ARG A 152 5.89 2.97 14.63
C ARG A 152 6.35 1.65 14.03
N ILE A 153 7.64 1.60 13.70
CA ILE A 153 8.32 0.35 13.37
C ILE A 153 8.88 -0.26 14.65
N GLU A 154 8.78 -1.58 14.75
CA GLU A 154 9.47 -2.36 15.78
C GLU A 154 10.18 -3.54 15.11
N SER A 155 11.46 -3.72 15.40
CA SER A 155 12.23 -4.88 14.93
C SER A 155 13.24 -5.29 15.98
N ALA A 156 13.27 -6.57 16.33
CA ALA A 156 14.20 -7.06 17.35
C ALA A 156 15.63 -7.14 16.82
N ASN A 157 15.85 -7.48 15.54
CA ASN A 157 17.17 -7.55 14.87
C ASN A 157 17.08 -7.73 13.34
N ALA A 158 15.88 -7.65 12.77
CA ALA A 158 15.60 -8.18 11.44
C ALA A 158 15.95 -7.19 10.32
N LEU A 159 15.81 -5.89 10.60
CA LEU A 159 15.92 -4.82 9.61
C LEU A 159 17.31 -4.19 9.59
N ARG A 160 17.78 -3.91 8.38
CA ARG A 160 18.94 -3.05 8.10
C ARG A 160 18.52 -1.59 8.12
N SER A 161 17.38 -1.30 7.51
CA SER A 161 16.82 0.04 7.40
C SER A 161 15.31 -0.04 7.22
N ALA A 162 14.61 1.00 7.67
CA ALA A 162 13.18 1.11 7.51
C ALA A 162 12.78 2.57 7.33
N SER A 163 11.65 2.79 6.67
CA SER A 163 11.06 4.12 6.58
C SER A 163 9.54 4.07 6.56
N ILE A 164 8.92 5.15 7.04
CA ILE A 164 7.48 5.42 6.92
C ILE A 164 7.32 6.80 6.28
N ARG A 165 6.36 6.92 5.36
CA ARG A 165 5.93 8.18 4.76
C ARG A 165 4.41 8.29 4.82
N LEU A 166 3.92 9.45 5.24
CA LEU A 166 2.49 9.75 5.32
C LEU A 166 2.12 10.85 4.31
N TYR A 167 1.01 10.64 3.60
CA TYR A 167 0.47 11.57 2.61
C TYR A 167 -1.00 11.85 2.94
N THR A 168 -1.43 13.10 2.88
CA THR A 168 -2.82 13.55 3.13
C THR A 168 -3.36 14.28 1.91
N PRO A 169 -4.52 13.93 1.32
CA PRO A 169 -4.97 14.35 -0.02
C PRO A 169 -4.82 15.84 -0.35
#